data_AF-A0A5Q2RP33-F1
#
_entry.id   AF-A0A5Q2RP33-F1
#
_cell.length_a   1.000
_cell.length_b   1.000
_cell.length_c   1.000
_cell.angle_alpha   90.00
_cell.angle_beta   90.00
_cell.angle_gamma   90.00
#
_symmetry.space_group_name_H-M   'P 1'
#
loop_
_entity.id
_entity.type
_entity.pdbx_description
1 polymer ?
#
loop_
_entity_poly.entity_id
_entity_poly.type
_entity_poly.pdbx_seq_one_letter_code
_entity_poly.pdbx_strand_id
1 'polypeptide(L)'
;MAALILLGLAILAVTIVDVVWTTFAAGSGAGPVTSRIADAAWRGALALHARRPGHRALSAAGVAVAASVLVLWTALALVGWTLVFASAEGAVREPSGVPASLSGRVYFVGFSVFTLGLGDLQPGEGWWRIATAVMSGTGLVLVTLTITFLLPVVSAVSARRQFANHVSSLGRSPTDLLTRAWSGSGFGSLSQHLTDLTPVVESLRQQRLAYPVVRYFHSVERDAALGPAVVTLTEALHLLDAVDPDARPDPAATRPLLAALDGLLAGVPPRAGDEVPAPDVQALIALDIPLVADAVPPSTDVEERRARVVGLLVDEGWDDELVRPRG
;
A
#
# COMPACT_ATOMS: atom_id res chain seq x y z
N MET A 1 4.34 -20.77 36.10
CA MET A 1 3.60 -21.70 35.23
C MET A 1 2.42 -21.01 34.55
N ALA A 2 1.32 -20.69 35.24
CA ALA A 2 0.12 -20.11 34.62
C ALA A 2 0.35 -18.77 33.89
N ALA A 3 1.17 -17.87 34.45
CA ALA A 3 1.44 -16.57 33.84
C ALA A 3 2.08 -16.64 32.44
N LEU A 4 3.04 -17.56 32.23
CA LEU A 4 3.71 -17.73 30.93
C LEU A 4 2.76 -18.32 29.89
N ILE A 5 1.91 -19.28 30.29
CA ILE A 5 0.88 -19.85 29.42
C ILE A 5 -0.10 -18.75 29.00
N LEU A 6 -0.65 -17.99 29.96
CA LEU A 6 -1.62 -16.93 29.69
C LEU A 6 -1.02 -15.85 28.77
N LEU A 7 0.22 -15.43 29.04
CA LEU A 7 0.92 -14.45 28.20
C LEU A 7 1.18 -14.99 26.78
N GLY A 8 1.66 -16.24 26.67
CA GLY A 8 1.91 -16.88 25.38
C GLY A 8 0.64 -17.03 24.55
N LEU A 9 -0.45 -17.51 25.16
CA LEU A 9 -1.76 -17.61 24.52
C LEU A 9 -2.32 -16.24 24.12
N ALA A 10 -2.13 -15.21 24.93
CA ALA A 10 -2.54 -13.84 24.58
C ALA A 10 -1.78 -13.33 23.35
N ILE A 11 -0.47 -13.55 23.27
CA ILE A 11 0.34 -13.19 22.09
C ILE A 11 -0.14 -13.97 20.85
N LEU A 12 -0.40 -15.27 20.98
CA LEU A 12 -0.91 -16.08 19.88
C LEU A 12 -2.29 -15.60 19.41
N ALA A 13 -3.20 -15.29 20.33
CA ALA A 13 -4.52 -14.74 20.00
C ALA A 13 -4.41 -13.39 19.27
N VAL A 14 -3.57 -12.48 19.77
CA VAL A 14 -3.30 -11.20 19.09
C VAL A 14 -2.71 -11.41 17.71
N THR A 15 -1.77 -12.37 17.56
CA THR A 15 -1.16 -12.69 16.27
C THR A 15 -2.18 -13.22 15.28
N ILE A 16 -3.03 -14.16 15.69
CA ILE A 16 -4.09 -14.71 14.83
C ILE A 16 -5.07 -13.62 14.41
N VAL A 17 -5.52 -12.79 15.36
CA VAL A 17 -6.42 -11.66 15.05
C VAL A 17 -5.76 -10.69 14.08
N ASP A 18 -4.49 -10.31 14.30
CA ASP A 18 -3.77 -9.38 13.44
C ASP A 18 -3.56 -9.93 12.02
N VAL A 19 -3.19 -11.21 11.89
CA VAL A 19 -3.05 -11.91 10.60
C VAL A 19 -4.39 -11.94 9.89
N VAL A 20 -5.44 -12.49 10.52
CA VAL A 20 -6.78 -12.61 9.92
C VAL A 20 -7.32 -11.25 9.51
N TRP A 21 -7.15 -10.22 10.35
CA TRP A 21 -7.58 -8.86 10.02
C TRP A 21 -6.82 -8.31 8.81
N THR A 22 -5.50 -8.44 8.81
CA THR A 22 -4.66 -7.92 7.71
C THR A 22 -4.91 -8.66 6.40
N THR A 23 -5.20 -9.96 6.44
CA THR A 23 -5.39 -10.77 5.23
C THR A 23 -6.82 -10.78 4.71
N PHE A 24 -7.83 -10.74 5.59
CA PHE A 24 -9.23 -10.94 5.22
C PHE A 24 -10.15 -9.74 5.48
N ALA A 25 -9.79 -8.80 6.35
CA ALA A 25 -10.67 -7.67 6.65
C ALA A 25 -10.58 -6.60 5.53
N ALA A 26 -11.06 -6.98 4.34
CA ALA A 26 -11.13 -6.14 3.16
C ALA A 26 -11.90 -4.85 3.50
N GLY A 27 -11.24 -3.68 3.34
CA GLY A 27 -11.86 -2.38 3.60
C GLY A 27 -11.42 -1.70 4.89
N SER A 28 -10.89 -2.43 5.87
CA SER A 28 -10.66 -1.92 7.23
C SER A 28 -9.21 -1.54 7.55
N GLY A 29 -8.29 -1.66 6.59
CA GLY A 29 -6.87 -1.40 6.80
C GLY A 29 -6.13 -2.58 7.45
N ALA A 30 -4.85 -2.38 7.78
CA ALA A 30 -4.03 -3.42 8.38
C ALA A 30 -4.41 -3.66 9.85
N GLY A 31 -4.13 -4.86 10.35
CA GLY A 31 -4.28 -5.18 11.76
C GLY A 31 -3.52 -4.20 12.68
N PRO A 32 -3.90 -4.10 13.96
CA PRO A 32 -3.37 -3.08 14.88
C PRO A 32 -1.86 -3.21 15.15
N VAL A 33 -1.30 -4.41 15.07
CA VAL A 33 0.14 -4.64 15.28
C VAL A 33 0.88 -4.37 13.97
N THR A 34 0.36 -4.91 12.86
CA THR A 34 0.92 -4.71 11.52
C THR A 34 0.97 -3.23 11.14
N SER A 35 -0.14 -2.49 11.28
CA SER A 35 -0.23 -1.06 10.94
C SER A 35 0.82 -0.24 11.67
N ARG A 36 0.92 -0.36 13.00
CA ARG A 36 1.87 0.41 13.81
C ARG A 36 3.32 0.18 13.43
N ILE A 37 3.71 -1.08 13.21
CA ILE A 37 5.10 -1.42 12.88
C ILE A 37 5.42 -0.98 11.46
N ALA A 38 4.52 -1.22 10.51
CA ALA A 38 4.70 -0.81 9.13
C ALA A 38 4.74 0.72 8.98
N ASP A 39 3.84 1.46 9.65
CA ASP A 39 3.83 2.92 9.65
C ASP A 39 5.08 3.50 10.33
N ALA A 40 5.58 2.88 11.40
CA ALA A 40 6.81 3.32 12.06
C ALA A 40 8.04 3.11 11.15
N ALA A 41 8.14 1.94 10.52
CA ALA A 41 9.21 1.63 9.58
C ALA A 41 9.17 2.55 8.37
N TRP A 42 7.98 2.80 7.80
CA TRP A 42 7.81 3.69 6.65
C TRP A 42 8.13 5.14 6.98
N ARG A 43 7.63 5.67 8.10
CA ARG A 43 7.98 7.03 8.54
C ARG A 43 9.47 7.21 8.77
N GLY A 44 10.14 6.19 9.30
CA GLY A 44 11.60 6.18 9.40
C GLY A 44 12.30 6.26 8.04
N ALA A 45 11.81 5.49 7.06
CA ALA A 45 12.33 5.52 5.69
C ALA A 45 12.10 6.87 5.01
N LEU A 46 10.91 7.46 5.14
CA LEU A 46 10.60 8.80 4.62
C LEU A 46 11.45 9.89 5.29
N ALA A 47 11.64 9.84 6.61
CA ALA A 47 12.49 10.79 7.32
C ALA A 47 13.96 10.70 6.88
N LEU A 48 14.44 9.51 6.54
CA LEU A 48 15.77 9.32 5.96
C LEU A 48 15.83 9.84 4.52
N HIS A 49 14.81 9.55 3.71
CA HIS A 49 14.71 10.01 2.33
C HIS A 49 14.69 11.55 2.24
N ALA A 50 13.93 12.22 3.12
CA ALA A 50 13.89 13.68 3.21
C ALA A 50 15.26 14.29 3.54
N ARG A 51 16.16 13.56 4.22
CA ARG A 51 17.53 14.00 4.52
C ARG A 51 18.53 13.63 3.42
N ARG A 52 18.30 12.52 2.73
CA ARG A 52 19.14 12.00 1.64
C ARG A 52 18.23 11.41 0.55
N PRO A 53 17.83 12.22 -0.45
CA PRO A 53 16.89 11.78 -1.46
C PRO A 53 17.46 10.59 -2.23
N GLY A 54 16.71 9.50 -2.21
CA GLY A 54 17.12 8.22 -2.78
C GLY A 54 15.91 7.33 -3.05
N HIS A 55 15.30 7.47 -4.22
CA HIS A 55 14.10 6.70 -4.58
C HIS A 55 14.35 5.19 -4.65
N ARG A 56 15.58 4.75 -4.98
CA ARG A 56 15.97 3.33 -4.89
C ARG A 56 15.92 2.78 -3.47
N ALA A 57 16.40 3.56 -2.50
CA ALA A 57 16.36 3.18 -1.09
C ALA A 57 14.91 3.15 -0.57
N LEU A 58 14.07 4.09 -1.01
CA LEU A 58 12.65 4.13 -0.64
C LEU A 58 11.86 2.95 -1.25
N SER A 59 12.17 2.57 -2.50
CA SER A 59 11.60 1.37 -3.14
C SER A 59 11.98 0.09 -2.39
N ALA A 60 13.26 -0.04 -2.01
CA ALA A 60 13.72 -1.15 -1.17
C ALA A 60 13.07 -1.13 0.22
N ALA A 61 12.86 0.04 0.82
CA ALA A 61 12.18 0.18 2.10
C ALA A 61 10.72 -0.32 2.02
N GLY A 62 10.01 -0.08 0.92
CA GLY A 62 8.66 -0.60 0.73
C GLY A 62 8.59 -2.12 0.75
N VAL A 63 9.51 -2.78 0.02
CA VAL A 63 9.66 -4.24 0.04
C VAL A 63 10.06 -4.74 1.43
N ALA A 64 10.97 -4.04 2.09
CA ALA A 64 11.42 -4.37 3.45
C ALA A 64 10.29 -4.24 4.48
N VAL A 65 9.41 -3.24 4.35
CA VAL A 65 8.22 -3.09 5.20
C VAL A 65 7.30 -4.30 5.02
N ALA A 66 6.97 -4.67 3.79
CA ALA A 66 6.14 -5.85 3.51
C ALA A 66 6.78 -7.14 4.08
N ALA A 67 8.08 -7.34 3.90
CA ALA A 67 8.79 -8.49 4.45
C ALA A 67 8.83 -8.48 5.98
N SER A 68 8.95 -7.31 6.60
CA SER A 68 9.00 -7.15 8.06
C SER A 68 7.70 -7.59 8.73
N VAL A 69 6.54 -7.45 8.07
CA VAL A 69 5.25 -7.93 8.58
C VAL A 69 5.24 -9.45 8.70
N LEU A 70 5.82 -10.15 7.73
CA LEU A 70 5.91 -11.62 7.75
C LEU A 70 6.85 -12.12 8.85
N VAL A 71 8.00 -11.45 8.99
CA VAL A 71 8.97 -11.73 10.06
C VAL A 71 8.34 -11.46 11.42
N LEU A 72 7.58 -10.38 11.56
CA LEU A 72 6.86 -10.03 12.78
C LEU A 72 5.87 -11.12 13.17
N TRP A 73 4.99 -11.56 12.27
CA TRP A 73 4.01 -12.60 12.59
C TRP A 73 4.68 -13.91 13.00
N THR A 74 5.73 -14.29 12.28
CA THR A 74 6.55 -15.47 12.60
C THR A 74 7.19 -15.33 13.99
N ALA A 75 7.80 -14.18 14.28
CA ALA A 75 8.45 -13.92 15.56
C ALA A 75 7.43 -13.95 16.72
N LEU A 76 6.26 -13.35 16.55
CA LEU A 76 5.21 -13.37 17.58
C LEU A 76 4.68 -14.79 17.82
N ALA A 77 4.49 -15.59 16.77
CA ALA A 77 4.10 -16.99 16.90
C ALA A 77 5.18 -17.81 17.64
N LEU A 78 6.46 -17.64 17.26
CA LEU A 78 7.59 -18.30 17.93
C LEU A 78 7.69 -17.91 19.40
N VAL A 79 7.57 -16.61 19.71
CA VAL A 79 7.60 -16.10 21.09
C VAL A 79 6.41 -16.64 21.90
N GLY A 80 5.19 -16.58 21.34
CA GLY A 80 3.99 -17.09 22.00
C GLY A 80 4.08 -18.56 22.34
N TRP A 81 4.49 -19.40 21.38
CA TRP A 81 4.69 -20.83 21.61
C TRP A 81 5.87 -21.13 22.54
N THR A 82 6.98 -20.39 22.42
CA THR A 82 8.12 -20.52 23.34
C THR A 82 7.69 -20.27 24.78
N LEU A 83 6.86 -19.24 25.04
CA LEU A 83 6.35 -18.97 26.38
C LEU A 83 5.45 -20.10 26.90
N VAL A 84 4.61 -20.68 26.04
CA VAL A 84 3.77 -21.84 26.39
C VAL A 84 4.63 -23.05 26.77
N PHE A 85 5.60 -23.43 25.93
CA PHE A 85 6.49 -24.57 26.21
C PHE A 85 7.54 -24.30 27.30
N ALA A 86 7.90 -23.04 27.55
CA ALA A 86 8.76 -22.67 28.68
C ALA A 86 8.04 -22.75 30.03
N SER A 87 6.70 -22.80 30.04
CA SER A 87 5.91 -22.69 31.27
C SER A 87 6.04 -23.87 32.25
N ALA A 88 6.44 -25.05 31.76
CA ALA A 88 6.70 -26.23 32.57
C ALA A 88 7.98 -26.94 32.14
N GLU A 89 8.68 -27.52 33.10
CA GLU A 89 9.96 -28.20 32.83
C GLU A 89 9.80 -29.43 31.94
N GLY A 90 8.77 -30.25 32.19
CA GLY A 90 8.51 -31.46 31.42
C GLY A 90 7.78 -31.26 30.08
N ALA A 91 7.65 -30.02 29.60
CA ALA A 91 6.93 -29.69 28.37
C ALA A 91 7.62 -30.19 27.09
N VAL A 92 8.95 -30.20 27.12
CA VAL A 92 9.82 -30.72 26.06
C VAL A 92 10.89 -31.57 26.73
N ARG A 93 11.19 -32.72 26.14
CA ARG A 93 12.15 -33.69 26.67
C ARG A 93 13.16 -34.07 25.61
N GLU A 94 14.37 -34.34 26.08
CA GLU A 94 15.39 -35.03 25.28
C GLU A 94 15.05 -36.52 25.17
N PRO A 95 15.66 -37.27 24.22
CA PRO A 95 15.45 -38.71 24.07
C PRO A 95 15.85 -39.50 25.32
N SER A 96 16.78 -38.95 26.12
CA SER A 96 17.20 -39.46 27.43
C SER A 96 16.09 -39.37 28.51
N GLY A 97 14.99 -38.67 28.24
CA GLY A 97 13.88 -38.43 29.16
C GLY A 97 14.05 -37.19 30.05
N VAL A 98 15.21 -36.54 30.00
CA VAL A 98 15.50 -35.33 30.80
C VAL A 98 14.75 -34.11 30.22
N PRO A 99 14.23 -33.21 31.07
CA PRO A 99 13.68 -31.92 30.64
C PRO A 99 14.65 -31.12 29.75
N ALA A 100 14.17 -30.63 28.61
CA ALA A 100 14.97 -29.80 27.75
C ALA A 100 15.25 -28.43 28.39
N SER A 101 16.45 -27.90 28.13
CA SER A 101 16.85 -26.54 28.48
C SER A 101 15.99 -25.48 27.77
N LEU A 102 16.06 -24.22 28.19
CA LEU A 102 15.30 -23.14 27.54
C LEU A 102 15.67 -23.00 26.05
N SER A 103 16.96 -23.09 25.70
CA SER A 103 17.40 -23.07 24.31
C SER A 103 16.88 -24.29 23.53
N GLY A 104 16.84 -25.46 24.15
CA GLY A 104 16.21 -26.65 23.57
C GLY A 104 14.72 -26.45 23.29
N ARG A 105 13.98 -25.79 24.19
CA ARG A 105 12.55 -25.47 23.99
C ARG A 105 12.34 -24.47 22.85
N VAL A 106 13.18 -23.43 22.75
CA VAL A 106 13.15 -22.47 21.63
C VAL A 106 13.41 -23.19 20.31
N TYR A 107 14.41 -24.08 20.27
CA TYR A 107 14.75 -24.86 19.09
C TYR A 107 13.62 -25.84 18.70
N PHE A 108 13.01 -26.53 19.68
CA PHE A 108 11.83 -27.37 19.49
C PHE A 108 10.67 -26.60 18.85
N VAL A 109 10.31 -25.46 19.44
CA VAL A 109 9.26 -24.58 18.90
C VAL A 109 9.62 -24.12 17.48
N GLY A 110 10.87 -23.72 17.26
CA GLY A 110 11.38 -23.27 15.97
C GLY A 110 11.13 -24.28 14.86
N PHE A 111 11.58 -25.53 15.01
CA PHE A 111 11.38 -26.52 13.95
C PHE A 111 9.94 -27.03 13.87
N SER A 112 9.19 -27.07 14.98
CA SER A 112 7.82 -27.60 14.97
C SER A 112 6.79 -26.63 14.41
N VAL A 113 6.94 -25.31 14.62
CA VAL A 113 6.08 -24.28 13.99
C VAL A 113 6.19 -24.38 12.47
N PHE A 114 7.38 -24.57 11.93
CA PHE A 114 7.60 -24.76 10.50
C PHE A 114 7.38 -26.20 10.02
N THR A 115 6.76 -27.06 10.83
CA THR A 115 6.40 -28.45 10.48
C THR A 115 7.58 -29.37 10.11
N LEU A 116 8.82 -28.99 10.44
CA LEU A 116 10.03 -29.75 10.07
C LEU A 116 10.17 -31.06 10.87
N GLY A 117 9.91 -31.01 12.17
CA GLY A 117 9.84 -32.21 13.02
C GLY A 117 11.10 -33.07 13.07
N LEU A 118 12.26 -32.49 13.45
CA LEU A 118 13.56 -33.18 13.43
C LEU A 118 13.65 -34.44 14.32
N GLY A 119 12.82 -34.53 15.35
CA GLY A 119 12.70 -35.73 16.20
C GLY A 119 13.80 -35.91 17.25
N ASP A 120 14.74 -34.98 17.34
CA ASP A 120 15.79 -34.91 18.37
C ASP A 120 15.27 -34.40 19.72
N LEU A 121 14.16 -33.67 19.71
CA LEU A 121 13.39 -33.28 20.90
C LEU A 121 11.93 -33.72 20.78
N GLN A 122 11.35 -34.15 21.89
CA GLN A 122 9.98 -34.68 21.93
C GLN A 122 9.10 -33.86 22.87
N PRO A 123 7.80 -33.70 22.56
CA PRO A 123 6.88 -33.11 23.51
C PRO A 123 6.75 -33.99 24.76
N GLY A 124 6.44 -33.33 25.87
CA GLY A 124 6.02 -34.01 27.09
C GLY A 124 4.77 -34.86 26.90
N GLU A 125 4.35 -35.53 27.97
CA GLU A 125 3.16 -36.39 27.96
C GLU A 125 1.86 -35.60 28.04
N GLY A 126 0.75 -36.26 27.72
CA GLY A 126 -0.59 -35.70 27.83
C GLY A 126 -0.81 -34.50 26.89
N TRP A 127 -1.15 -33.35 27.48
CA TRP A 127 -1.59 -32.18 26.72
C TRP A 127 -0.48 -31.55 25.85
N TRP A 128 0.80 -31.76 26.18
CA TRP A 128 1.92 -31.23 25.40
C TRP A 128 1.98 -31.79 23.99
N ARG A 129 1.57 -33.05 23.79
CA ARG A 129 1.47 -33.65 22.44
C ARG A 129 0.41 -32.94 21.60
N ILE A 130 -0.73 -32.63 22.20
CA ILE A 130 -1.82 -31.88 21.55
C ILE A 130 -1.35 -30.45 21.24
N ALA A 131 -0.69 -29.78 22.21
CA ALA A 131 -0.14 -28.45 22.01
C ALA A 131 0.86 -28.41 20.84
N THR A 132 1.72 -29.42 20.69
CA THR A 132 2.63 -29.53 19.55
C THR A 132 1.89 -29.67 18.22
N ALA A 133 0.85 -30.50 18.17
CA ALA A 133 0.03 -30.63 16.97
C ALA A 133 -0.67 -29.30 16.61
N VAL A 134 -1.23 -28.61 17.60
CA VAL A 134 -1.84 -27.28 17.42
C VAL A 134 -0.79 -26.26 16.96
N MET A 135 0.39 -26.25 17.56
CA MET A 135 1.51 -25.38 17.18
C MET A 135 1.90 -25.58 15.71
N SER A 136 2.12 -26.82 15.28
CA SER A 136 2.43 -27.12 13.88
C SER A 136 1.28 -26.72 12.95
N GLY A 137 0.03 -26.95 13.35
CA GLY A 137 -1.14 -26.48 12.60
C GLY A 137 -1.17 -24.95 12.47
N THR A 138 -0.89 -24.21 13.54
CA THR A 138 -0.86 -22.73 13.50
C THR A 138 0.24 -22.20 12.59
N GLY A 139 1.42 -22.82 12.58
CA GLY A 139 2.50 -22.42 11.69
C GLY A 139 2.19 -22.72 10.22
N LEU A 140 1.59 -23.87 9.92
CA LEU A 140 1.12 -24.19 8.57
C LEU A 140 0.07 -23.20 8.07
N VAL A 141 -0.92 -22.86 8.90
CA VAL A 141 -1.94 -21.85 8.58
C VAL A 141 -1.29 -20.49 8.35
N LEU A 142 -0.33 -20.08 9.19
CA LEU A 142 0.38 -18.81 9.06
C LEU A 142 1.15 -18.70 7.74
N VAL A 143 1.90 -19.74 7.37
CA VAL A 143 2.65 -19.79 6.09
C VAL A 143 1.68 -19.77 4.91
N THR A 144 0.59 -20.54 4.98
CA THR A 144 -0.44 -20.56 3.93
C THR A 144 -1.04 -19.17 3.73
N LEU A 145 -1.51 -18.52 4.80
CA LEU A 145 -2.09 -17.18 4.75
C LEU A 145 -1.09 -16.13 4.24
N THR A 146 0.18 -16.25 4.63
CA THR A 146 1.25 -15.39 4.13
C THR A 146 1.37 -15.49 2.61
N ILE A 147 1.42 -16.69 2.05
CA ILE A 147 1.53 -16.91 0.60
C ILE A 147 0.28 -16.40 -0.11
N THR A 148 -0.91 -16.72 0.43
CA THR A 148 -2.20 -16.26 -0.11
C THR A 148 -2.31 -14.73 -0.12
N PHE A 149 -1.70 -14.04 0.84
CA PHE A 149 -1.68 -12.57 0.91
C PHE A 149 -0.64 -11.93 -0.02
N LEU A 150 0.52 -12.56 -0.22
CA LEU A 150 1.60 -12.00 -1.02
C LEU A 150 1.24 -11.87 -2.51
N LEU A 151 0.54 -12.85 -3.08
CA LEU A 151 0.23 -12.84 -4.51
C LEU A 151 -0.67 -11.64 -4.91
N PRO A 152 -1.80 -11.37 -4.23
CA PRO A 152 -2.59 -10.18 -4.52
C PRO A 152 -1.87 -8.86 -4.25
N VAL A 153 -0.98 -8.80 -3.24
CA VAL A 153 -0.14 -7.62 -2.98
C VAL A 153 0.75 -7.32 -4.19
N VAL A 154 1.46 -8.32 -4.72
CA VAL A 154 2.31 -8.15 -5.91
C VAL A 154 1.50 -7.76 -7.14
N SER A 155 0.31 -8.34 -7.30
CA SER A 155 -0.63 -7.99 -8.37
C SER A 155 -1.09 -6.53 -8.26
N ALA A 156 -1.44 -6.06 -7.06
CA ALA A 156 -1.85 -4.69 -6.81
C ALA A 156 -0.73 -3.67 -7.07
N VAL A 157 0.52 -3.98 -6.69
CA VAL A 157 1.68 -3.14 -7.01
C VAL A 157 1.89 -3.07 -8.52
N SER A 158 1.73 -4.19 -9.22
CA SER A 158 1.85 -4.25 -10.69
C SER A 158 0.74 -3.44 -11.38
N ALA A 159 -0.50 -3.51 -10.89
CA ALA A 159 -1.62 -2.73 -11.40
C ALA A 159 -1.39 -1.21 -11.25
N ARG A 160 -0.85 -0.76 -10.11
CA ARG A 160 -0.47 0.66 -9.92
C ARG A 160 0.55 1.13 -10.95
N ARG A 161 1.58 0.32 -11.20
CA ARG A 161 2.60 0.63 -12.21
C ARG A 161 2.03 0.65 -13.62
N GLN A 162 1.15 -0.29 -13.95
CA GLN A 162 0.47 -0.31 -15.26
C GLN A 162 -0.39 0.93 -15.47
N PHE A 163 -1.17 1.33 -14.46
CA PHE A 163 -1.94 2.58 -14.50
C PHE A 163 -1.02 3.79 -14.71
N ALA A 164 0.05 3.90 -13.92
CA ALA A 164 0.98 5.01 -14.03
C ALA A 164 1.66 5.09 -15.41
N ASN A 165 2.10 3.94 -15.94
CA ASN A 165 2.67 3.86 -17.28
C ASN A 165 1.65 4.23 -18.37
N HIS A 166 0.38 3.81 -18.22
CA HIS A 166 -0.68 4.21 -19.14
C HIS A 166 -0.83 5.73 -19.14
N VAL A 167 -1.00 6.36 -17.98
CA VAL A 167 -1.12 7.83 -17.89
C VAL A 167 0.11 8.53 -18.45
N SER A 168 1.31 8.09 -18.10
CA SER A 168 2.57 8.67 -18.59
C SER A 168 2.74 8.53 -20.11
N SER A 169 2.15 7.51 -20.72
CA SER A 169 2.12 7.35 -22.18
C SER A 169 1.18 8.36 -22.88
N LEU A 170 0.10 8.78 -22.20
CA LEU A 170 -0.77 9.85 -22.66
C LEU A 170 -0.09 11.22 -22.52
N GLY A 171 0.67 11.42 -21.44
CA GLY A 171 1.52 12.59 -21.24
C GLY A 171 2.20 12.58 -19.87
N ARG A 172 3.35 13.22 -19.76
CA ARG A 172 4.18 13.27 -18.53
C ARG A 172 3.86 14.46 -17.62
N SER A 173 3.06 15.39 -18.10
CA SER A 173 2.50 16.52 -17.34
C SER A 173 1.06 16.75 -17.77
N PRO A 174 0.26 17.50 -16.98
CA PRO A 174 -1.12 17.82 -17.34
C PRO A 174 -1.25 18.46 -18.73
N THR A 175 -0.34 19.40 -19.03
CA THR A 175 -0.27 20.11 -20.31
C THR A 175 0.22 19.22 -21.45
N ASP A 176 1.25 18.39 -21.22
CA ASP A 176 1.77 17.43 -22.20
C ASP A 176 0.70 16.40 -22.59
N LEU A 177 -0.14 15.97 -21.63
CA LEU A 177 -1.25 15.07 -21.90
C LEU A 177 -2.29 15.71 -22.84
N LEU A 178 -2.74 16.92 -22.53
CA LEU A 178 -3.74 17.62 -23.35
C LEU A 178 -3.19 18.00 -24.73
N THR A 179 -1.98 18.52 -24.79
CA THR A 179 -1.34 18.91 -26.07
C THR A 179 -1.16 17.72 -27.01
N ARG A 180 -0.83 16.53 -26.50
CA ARG A 180 -0.75 15.29 -27.31
C ARG A 180 -2.11 14.71 -27.70
N ALA A 181 -3.12 14.92 -26.86
CA ALA A 181 -4.47 14.43 -27.10
C ALA A 181 -5.28 15.30 -28.08
N TRP A 182 -4.83 16.53 -28.33
CA TRP A 182 -5.49 17.47 -29.24
C TRP A 182 -5.35 17.03 -30.70
N SER A 183 -6.49 16.80 -31.37
CA SER A 183 -6.53 16.40 -32.78
C SER A 183 -6.61 17.58 -33.76
N GLY A 184 -6.52 18.82 -33.28
CA GLY A 184 -6.75 20.05 -34.07
C GLY A 184 -8.19 20.55 -34.05
N SER A 185 -9.15 19.68 -33.69
CA SER A 185 -10.59 20.02 -33.64
C SER A 185 -11.31 19.51 -32.39
N GLY A 186 -10.62 18.75 -31.53
CA GLY A 186 -11.20 18.14 -30.32
C GLY A 186 -10.24 17.15 -29.67
N PHE A 187 -10.74 16.44 -28.66
CA PHE A 187 -10.02 15.42 -27.88
C PHE A 187 -10.58 14.01 -28.10
N GLY A 188 -10.93 13.66 -29.35
CA GLY A 188 -11.73 12.47 -29.66
C GLY A 188 -11.21 11.15 -29.05
N SER A 189 -9.92 10.84 -29.23
CA SER A 189 -9.31 9.61 -28.70
C SER A 189 -9.14 9.62 -27.17
N LEU A 190 -9.03 10.80 -26.57
CA LEU A 190 -8.88 10.94 -25.12
C LEU A 190 -10.10 10.37 -24.38
N SER A 191 -11.31 10.60 -24.91
CA SER A 191 -12.56 10.09 -24.30
C SER A 191 -12.52 8.57 -24.08
N GLN A 192 -11.98 7.81 -25.03
CA GLN A 192 -11.84 6.36 -24.90
C GLN A 192 -10.82 6.01 -23.81
N HIS A 193 -9.65 6.65 -23.80
CA HIS A 193 -8.64 6.42 -22.76
C HIS A 193 -9.17 6.74 -21.35
N LEU A 194 -9.92 7.83 -21.18
CA LEU A 194 -10.52 8.20 -19.88
C LEU A 194 -11.57 7.18 -19.42
N THR A 195 -12.39 6.69 -20.37
CA THR A 195 -13.37 5.63 -20.10
C THR A 195 -12.69 4.33 -19.67
N ASP A 196 -11.61 3.93 -20.34
CA ASP A 196 -10.85 2.71 -20.03
C ASP A 196 -10.08 2.81 -18.70
N LEU A 197 -9.68 4.01 -18.29
CA LEU A 197 -8.99 4.25 -17.01
C LEU A 197 -9.93 4.22 -15.80
N THR A 198 -11.21 4.51 -15.98
CA THR A 198 -12.21 4.52 -14.89
C THR A 198 -12.21 3.21 -14.07
N PRO A 199 -12.49 2.03 -14.68
CA PRO A 199 -12.48 0.74 -13.96
C PRO A 199 -11.12 0.40 -13.34
N VAL A 200 -10.02 0.89 -13.94
CA VAL A 200 -8.68 0.71 -13.40
C VAL A 200 -8.52 1.49 -12.09
N VAL A 201 -8.92 2.76 -12.05
CA VAL A 201 -8.87 3.61 -10.85
C VAL A 201 -9.74 3.03 -9.73
N GLU A 202 -10.95 2.55 -10.04
CA GLU A 202 -11.79 1.90 -9.03
C GLU A 202 -11.17 0.60 -8.50
N SER A 203 -10.55 -0.20 -9.36
CA SER A 203 -9.81 -1.39 -8.93
C SER A 203 -8.63 -1.04 -8.02
N LEU A 204 -7.87 0.01 -8.35
CA LEU A 204 -6.77 0.50 -7.50
C LEU A 204 -7.26 0.94 -6.11
N ARG A 205 -8.42 1.60 -6.05
CA ARG A 205 -9.06 1.97 -4.78
C ARG A 205 -9.39 0.73 -3.95
N GLN A 206 -10.04 -0.27 -4.55
CA GLN A 206 -10.38 -1.52 -3.87
C GLN A 206 -9.13 -2.27 -3.40
N GLN A 207 -8.10 -2.35 -4.23
CA GLN A 207 -6.83 -2.98 -3.88
C GLN A 207 -6.11 -2.26 -2.74
N ARG A 208 -6.14 -0.92 -2.70
CA ARG A 208 -5.57 -0.14 -1.58
C ARG A 208 -6.26 -0.45 -0.26
N LEU A 209 -7.58 -0.65 -0.30
CA LEU A 209 -8.39 -0.99 0.88
C LEU A 209 -8.24 -2.46 1.32
N ALA A 210 -8.11 -3.38 0.36
CA ALA A 210 -7.94 -4.81 0.61
C ALA A 210 -6.50 -5.19 1.02
N TYR A 211 -5.50 -4.47 0.51
CA TYR A 211 -4.08 -4.76 0.72
C TYR A 211 -3.35 -3.52 1.26
N PRO A 212 -3.48 -3.25 2.57
CA PRO A 212 -2.98 -2.01 3.17
C PRO A 212 -1.48 -1.82 3.01
N VAL A 213 -0.71 -2.92 2.99
CA VAL A 213 0.76 -2.91 2.81
C VAL A 213 1.19 -2.33 1.46
N VAL A 214 0.32 -2.32 0.45
CA VAL A 214 0.64 -1.80 -0.89
C VAL A 214 0.94 -0.30 -0.81
N ARG A 215 0.41 0.44 0.18
CA ARG A 215 0.71 1.88 0.38
C ARG A 215 2.20 2.19 0.61
N TYR A 216 3.00 1.22 1.04
CA TYR A 216 4.42 1.42 1.32
C TYR A 216 5.30 1.14 0.11
N PHE A 217 4.75 0.64 -1.01
CA PHE A 217 5.53 0.38 -2.21
C PHE A 217 5.79 1.69 -2.96
N HIS A 218 7.06 1.89 -3.32
CA HIS A 218 7.52 3.05 -4.07
C HIS A 218 8.08 2.67 -5.43
N SER A 219 7.72 3.42 -6.47
CA SER A 219 8.30 3.30 -7.80
C SER A 219 9.46 4.27 -7.94
N VAL A 220 10.63 3.78 -8.38
CA VAL A 220 11.82 4.63 -8.59
C VAL A 220 11.63 5.55 -9.78
N GLU A 221 11.02 5.02 -10.84
CA GLU A 221 10.71 5.75 -12.06
C GLU A 221 9.41 6.53 -11.88
N ARG A 222 9.47 7.84 -12.14
CA ARG A 222 8.32 8.75 -12.05
C ARG A 222 7.18 8.30 -12.95
N ASP A 223 7.50 7.85 -14.17
CA ASP A 223 6.52 7.42 -15.17
C ASP A 223 5.72 6.18 -14.71
N ALA A 224 6.25 5.41 -13.75
CA ALA A 224 5.62 4.23 -13.16
C ALA A 224 5.09 4.47 -11.73
N ALA A 225 5.03 5.72 -11.27
CA ALA A 225 4.59 6.08 -9.93
C ALA A 225 3.12 6.53 -9.91
N LEU A 226 2.37 6.04 -8.91
CA LEU A 226 0.93 6.28 -8.80
C LEU A 226 0.63 7.76 -8.52
N GLY A 227 1.29 8.37 -7.54
CA GLY A 227 1.12 9.78 -7.19
C GLY A 227 1.24 10.70 -8.39
N PRO A 228 2.39 10.71 -9.11
CA PRO A 228 2.56 11.49 -10.34
C PRO A 228 1.48 11.28 -11.40
N ALA A 229 1.07 10.04 -11.63
CA ALA A 229 0.03 9.73 -12.61
C ALA A 229 -1.35 10.28 -12.17
N VAL A 230 -1.71 10.14 -10.89
CA VAL A 230 -2.95 10.71 -10.34
C VAL A 230 -2.95 12.22 -10.45
N VAL A 231 -1.81 12.89 -10.17
CA VAL A 231 -1.66 14.34 -10.34
C VAL A 231 -1.88 14.73 -11.80
N THR A 232 -1.14 14.12 -12.72
CA THR A 232 -1.20 14.44 -14.15
C THR A 232 -2.63 14.32 -14.67
N LEU A 233 -3.33 13.24 -14.31
CA LEU A 233 -4.68 13.00 -14.76
C LEU A 233 -5.69 13.97 -14.12
N THR A 234 -5.57 14.23 -12.82
CA THR A 234 -6.49 15.13 -12.10
C THR A 234 -6.37 16.57 -12.57
N GLU A 235 -5.14 17.08 -12.70
CA GLU A 235 -4.88 18.43 -13.18
C GLU A 235 -5.21 18.57 -14.67
N ALA A 236 -5.02 17.53 -15.49
CA ALA A 236 -5.45 17.56 -16.90
C ALA A 236 -6.98 17.66 -17.02
N LEU A 237 -7.72 16.90 -16.19
CA LEU A 237 -9.18 16.98 -16.15
C LEU A 237 -9.65 18.35 -15.65
N HIS A 238 -8.93 18.97 -14.72
CA HIS A 238 -9.21 20.34 -14.30
C HIS A 238 -8.92 21.37 -15.40
N LEU A 239 -7.81 21.23 -16.14
CA LEU A 239 -7.48 22.09 -17.28
C LEU A 239 -8.53 22.02 -18.40
N LEU A 240 -9.21 20.87 -18.58
CA LEU A 240 -10.32 20.75 -19.53
C LEU A 240 -11.51 21.65 -19.17
N ASP A 241 -11.66 22.08 -17.91
CA ASP A 241 -12.72 23.02 -17.53
C ASP A 241 -12.48 24.43 -18.10
N ALA A 242 -11.25 24.75 -18.50
CA ALA A 242 -10.88 26.01 -19.15
C ALA A 242 -11.04 25.97 -20.69
N VAL A 243 -11.17 24.78 -21.30
CA VAL A 243 -11.35 24.61 -22.75
C VAL A 243 -12.78 24.96 -23.15
N ASP A 244 -13.02 25.44 -24.37
CA ASP A 244 -14.38 25.67 -24.88
C ASP A 244 -15.25 24.39 -24.82
N PRO A 245 -16.48 24.44 -24.25
CA PRO A 245 -17.36 23.28 -24.12
C PRO A 245 -17.56 22.45 -25.38
N ASP A 246 -17.57 23.08 -26.57
CA ASP A 246 -17.79 22.38 -27.84
C ASP A 246 -16.57 21.55 -28.28
N ALA A 247 -15.38 21.85 -27.74
CA ALA A 247 -14.13 21.16 -28.04
C ALA A 247 -13.76 20.09 -27.00
N ARG A 248 -14.44 20.04 -25.83
CA ARG A 248 -14.12 19.15 -24.71
C ARG A 248 -14.42 17.66 -25.03
N PRO A 249 -13.74 16.71 -24.35
CA PRO A 249 -14.21 15.33 -24.29
C PRO A 249 -15.64 15.23 -23.75
N ASP A 250 -16.33 14.13 -24.10
CA ASP A 250 -17.69 13.86 -23.59
C ASP A 250 -17.68 13.85 -22.04
N PRO A 251 -18.58 14.60 -21.37
CA PRO A 251 -18.78 14.53 -19.93
C PRO A 251 -18.97 13.11 -19.37
N ALA A 252 -19.49 12.18 -20.18
CA ALA A 252 -19.63 10.77 -19.83
C ALA A 252 -18.28 10.05 -19.69
N ALA A 253 -17.20 10.54 -20.30
CA ALA A 253 -15.85 10.01 -20.14
C ALA A 253 -15.09 10.66 -18.97
N THR A 254 -15.32 11.95 -18.70
CA THR A 254 -14.57 12.71 -17.68
C THR A 254 -15.16 12.59 -16.28
N ARG A 255 -16.48 12.68 -16.13
CA ARG A 255 -17.15 12.71 -14.81
C ARG A 255 -17.00 11.40 -14.02
N PRO A 256 -17.19 10.21 -14.61
CA PRO A 256 -16.98 8.96 -13.87
C PRO A 256 -15.53 8.79 -13.40
N LEU A 257 -14.57 9.15 -14.25
CA LEU A 257 -13.15 9.08 -13.90
C LEU A 257 -12.80 10.04 -12.76
N LEU A 258 -13.31 11.29 -12.78
CA LEU A 258 -13.14 12.23 -11.67
C LEU A 258 -13.70 11.66 -10.36
N ALA A 259 -14.90 11.09 -10.38
CA ALA A 259 -15.49 10.45 -9.21
C ALA A 259 -14.67 9.23 -8.72
N ALA A 260 -14.10 8.46 -9.64
CA ALA A 260 -13.21 7.34 -9.32
C ALA A 260 -11.92 7.81 -8.64
N LEU A 261 -11.32 8.90 -9.15
CA LEU A 261 -10.13 9.54 -8.57
C LEU A 261 -10.43 10.11 -7.19
N ASP A 262 -11.58 10.77 -7.00
CA ASP A 262 -12.03 11.24 -5.68
C ASP A 262 -12.18 10.09 -4.70
N GLY A 263 -12.74 8.97 -5.15
CA GLY A 263 -12.79 7.74 -4.37
C GLY A 263 -11.41 7.19 -4.00
N LEU A 264 -10.44 7.26 -4.92
CA LEU A 264 -9.06 6.81 -4.66
C LEU A 264 -8.33 7.72 -3.64
N LEU A 265 -8.61 9.03 -3.70
CA LEU A 265 -8.09 10.05 -2.80
C LEU A 265 -8.83 10.11 -1.46
N ALA A 266 -9.99 9.45 -1.34
CA ALA A 266 -10.74 9.38 -0.10
C ALA A 266 -9.86 8.80 1.03
N GLY A 267 -9.80 9.51 2.15
CA GLY A 267 -8.98 9.14 3.31
C GLY A 267 -7.50 9.56 3.22
N VAL A 268 -7.04 10.12 2.10
CA VAL A 268 -5.75 10.85 2.07
C VAL A 268 -5.95 12.17 2.81
N PRO A 269 -5.15 12.47 3.86
CA PRO A 269 -5.30 13.74 4.57
C PRO A 269 -4.94 14.89 3.61
N PRO A 270 -5.80 15.91 3.48
CA PRO A 270 -5.45 17.09 2.70
C PRO A 270 -4.27 17.78 3.37
N ARG A 271 -3.27 18.19 2.58
CA ARG A 271 -2.24 19.10 3.09
C ARG A 271 -2.76 20.52 3.07
N ALA A 272 -3.12 21.03 4.24
CA ALA A 272 -3.56 22.41 4.42
C ALA A 272 -2.38 23.38 4.43
N GLY A 273 -2.56 24.57 3.83
CA GLY A 273 -1.76 25.75 4.15
C GLY A 273 -1.04 26.44 2.99
N ASP A 274 -0.95 25.84 1.82
CA ASP A 274 -0.19 26.43 0.71
C ASP A 274 -1.05 26.41 -0.57
N GLU A 275 -1.36 27.59 -1.10
CA GLU A 275 -2.05 27.77 -2.37
C GLU A 275 -1.37 26.94 -3.46
N VAL A 276 -2.10 26.00 -4.04
CA VAL A 276 -1.59 25.20 -5.15
C VAL A 276 -1.73 26.07 -6.41
N PRO A 277 -0.64 26.50 -7.05
CA PRO A 277 -0.71 27.42 -8.18
C PRO A 277 -1.53 26.80 -9.30
N ALA A 278 -2.39 27.58 -9.95
CA ALA A 278 -3.20 27.08 -11.06
C ALA A 278 -2.29 26.48 -12.15
N PRO A 279 -2.72 25.36 -12.78
CA PRO A 279 -1.92 24.73 -13.82
C PRO A 279 -1.72 25.69 -15.02
N ASP A 280 -0.52 25.66 -15.59
CA ASP A 280 -0.13 26.58 -16.67
C ASP A 280 -0.92 26.32 -17.96
N VAL A 281 -1.67 27.31 -18.43
CA VAL A 281 -2.46 27.25 -19.67
C VAL A 281 -1.70 27.73 -20.91
N GLN A 282 -0.49 28.27 -20.77
CA GLN A 282 0.28 28.85 -21.89
C GLN A 282 0.51 27.83 -23.01
N ALA A 283 0.75 26.56 -22.64
CA ALA A 283 0.90 25.47 -23.61
C ALA A 283 -0.37 25.20 -24.42
N LEU A 284 -1.56 25.43 -23.86
CA LEU A 284 -2.84 25.28 -24.56
C LEU A 284 -3.07 26.44 -25.52
N ILE A 285 -2.75 27.66 -25.08
CA ILE A 285 -2.83 28.88 -25.90
C ILE A 285 -1.90 28.76 -27.12
N ALA A 286 -0.68 28.25 -26.94
CA ALA A 286 0.29 28.07 -28.01
C ALA A 286 -0.16 27.09 -29.12
N LEU A 287 -1.15 26.24 -28.85
CA LEU A 287 -1.72 25.30 -29.82
C LEU A 287 -3.09 25.75 -30.37
N ASP A 288 -3.48 27.00 -30.13
CA ASP A 288 -4.78 27.56 -30.53
C ASP A 288 -5.96 26.71 -30.02
N ILE A 289 -5.81 26.05 -28.86
CA ILE A 289 -6.91 25.33 -28.21
C ILE A 289 -7.91 26.39 -27.73
N PRO A 290 -9.20 26.28 -28.09
CA PRO A 290 -10.18 27.29 -27.73
C PRO A 290 -10.38 27.27 -26.21
N LEU A 291 -10.21 28.42 -25.56
CA LEU A 291 -10.35 28.59 -24.11
C LEU A 291 -11.54 29.50 -23.79
N VAL A 292 -12.17 29.27 -22.64
CA VAL A 292 -13.22 30.15 -22.11
C VAL A 292 -12.58 31.47 -21.66
N ALA A 293 -13.15 32.60 -22.09
CA ALA A 293 -12.56 33.94 -21.90
C ALA A 293 -12.37 34.35 -20.43
N ASP A 294 -13.21 33.84 -19.52
CA ASP A 294 -13.09 34.04 -18.09
C ASP A 294 -12.79 32.69 -17.42
N ALA A 295 -11.60 32.56 -16.84
CA ALA A 295 -11.27 31.41 -16.00
C ALA A 295 -12.18 31.47 -14.76
N VAL A 296 -13.13 30.55 -14.67
CA VAL A 296 -13.95 30.38 -13.46
C VAL A 296 -12.99 30.05 -12.31
N PRO A 297 -13.01 30.79 -11.19
CA PRO A 297 -12.17 30.46 -10.05
C PRO A 297 -12.44 29.01 -9.60
N PRO A 298 -11.41 28.27 -9.15
CA PRO A 298 -11.57 26.88 -8.77
C PRO A 298 -12.65 26.74 -7.70
N SER A 299 -13.52 25.75 -7.85
CA SER A 299 -14.52 25.43 -6.82
C SER A 299 -13.83 24.88 -5.57
N THR A 300 -14.50 24.96 -4.42
CA THR A 300 -14.00 24.38 -3.16
C THR A 300 -13.64 22.89 -3.32
N ASP A 301 -14.41 22.14 -4.12
CA ASP A 301 -14.15 20.72 -4.39
C ASP A 301 -12.83 20.51 -5.16
N VAL A 302 -12.49 21.42 -6.08
CA VAL A 302 -11.22 21.39 -6.81
C VAL A 302 -10.06 21.66 -5.86
N GLU A 303 -10.15 22.69 -5.01
CA GLU A 303 -9.12 23.00 -4.04
C GLU A 303 -8.87 21.84 -3.07
N GLU A 304 -9.94 21.22 -2.56
CA GLU A 304 -9.84 20.05 -1.68
C GLU A 304 -9.17 18.87 -2.39
N ARG A 305 -9.57 18.58 -3.63
CA ARG A 305 -8.96 17.51 -4.44
C ARG A 305 -7.46 17.75 -4.63
N ARG A 306 -7.07 18.97 -4.99
CA ARG A 306 -5.66 19.35 -5.19
C ARG A 306 -4.85 19.21 -3.90
N ALA A 307 -5.41 19.61 -2.76
CA ALA A 307 -4.76 19.42 -1.47
C ALA A 307 -4.57 17.92 -1.10
N ARG A 308 -5.51 17.06 -1.48
CA ARG A 308 -5.42 15.59 -1.30
C ARG A 308 -4.39 14.97 -2.24
N VAL A 309 -4.32 15.42 -3.49
CA VAL A 309 -3.31 14.99 -4.47
C VAL A 309 -1.89 15.31 -3.98
N VAL A 310 -1.67 16.51 -3.42
CA VAL A 310 -0.40 16.87 -2.78
C VAL A 310 -0.10 15.97 -1.58
N GLY A 311 -1.11 15.67 -0.76
CA GLY A 311 -0.99 14.70 0.33
C GLY A 311 -0.52 13.32 -0.15
N LEU A 312 -1.07 12.84 -1.27
CA LEU A 312 -0.70 11.56 -1.87
C LEU A 312 0.77 11.53 -2.34
N LEU A 313 1.23 12.58 -3.04
CA LEU A 313 2.61 12.68 -3.50
C LEU A 313 3.61 12.55 -2.35
N VAL A 314 3.33 13.27 -1.26
CA VAL A 314 4.19 13.32 -0.08
C VAL A 314 4.19 11.98 0.66
N ASP A 315 3.03 11.35 0.80
CA ASP A 315 2.90 10.03 1.42
C ASP A 315 3.69 8.95 0.65
N GLU A 316 3.83 9.12 -0.67
CA GLU A 316 4.65 8.28 -1.54
C GLU A 316 6.12 8.74 -1.63
N GLY A 317 6.51 9.85 -1.00
CA GLY A 317 7.89 10.36 -1.05
C GLY A 317 8.27 11.00 -2.39
N TRP A 318 7.29 11.57 -3.11
CA TRP A 318 7.50 12.46 -4.24
C TRP A 318 7.37 13.93 -3.79
N ASP A 319 8.17 14.79 -4.41
CA ASP A 319 8.04 16.23 -4.24
C ASP A 319 6.79 16.76 -4.94
N ASP A 320 6.30 17.91 -4.48
CA ASP A 320 5.13 18.60 -5.04
C ASP A 320 5.44 19.36 -6.34
N GLU A 321 6.63 19.19 -6.93
CA GLU A 321 7.07 19.92 -8.14
C GLU A 321 6.15 19.75 -9.37
N LEU A 322 5.39 18.66 -9.43
CA LEU A 322 4.35 18.45 -10.45
C LEU A 322 3.19 19.44 -10.35
N VAL A 323 2.91 19.89 -9.14
CA VAL A 323 1.84 20.85 -8.84
C VAL A 323 2.41 22.23 -8.50
N ARG A 324 3.71 22.31 -8.19
CA ARG A 324 4.46 23.52 -7.82
C ARG A 324 5.85 23.52 -8.49
N PRO A 325 5.96 23.83 -9.79
CA PRO A 325 7.27 23.98 -10.39
C PRO A 325 8.04 25.08 -9.63
N ARG A 326 9.21 24.74 -9.08
CA ARG A 326 10.11 25.74 -8.49
C ARG A 326 10.63 26.61 -9.62
N GLY A 327 10.37 27.92 -9.54
CA GLY A 327 10.85 28.92 -10.49
C GLY A 327 12.37 29.03 -10.53
#